data_AF-A0A536JY27-F1
#
_entry.id   AF-A0A536JY27-F1
#
_cell.length_a   1.000
_cell.length_b   1.000
_cell.length_c   1.000
_cell.angle_alpha   90.00
_cell.angle_beta   90.00
_cell.angle_gamma   90.00
#
_symmetry.space_group_name_H-M   'P 1'
#
loop_
_entity.id
_entity.type
_entity.pdbx_description
1 polymer ?
#
loop_
_entity_poly.entity_id
_entity_poly.type
_entity_poly.pdbx_seq_one_letter_code
_entity_poly.pdbx_strand_id
1 'polypeptide(L)' 'MTRSSPLAVALGVLGVVFIVVAALYAVGALQIATSSATGPHYKHAILFAVLAVASFVGANFARPKTAT' A
#
# COMPACT_ATOMS: atom_id res chain seq x y z
N MET A 1 1.69 -23.95 15.55
CA MET A 1 1.08 -22.77 14.88
C MET A 1 2.08 -21.63 14.88
N THR A 2 2.72 -21.34 13.76
CA THR A 2 3.52 -20.12 13.58
C THR A 2 2.57 -18.92 13.67
N ARG A 3 2.50 -18.29 14.84
CA ARG A 3 1.64 -17.12 15.06
C ARG A 3 2.13 -16.01 14.14
N SER A 4 1.39 -15.70 13.08
CA SER A 4 1.66 -14.54 12.24
C SER A 4 1.73 -13.31 13.13
N SER A 5 2.79 -12.51 13.00
CA SER A 5 2.88 -11.29 13.81
C SER A 5 1.74 -10.35 13.39
N PRO A 6 0.95 -9.82 14.34
CA PRO A 6 -0.18 -8.95 14.01
C PRO A 6 0.29 -7.73 13.19
N LEU A 7 1.52 -7.27 13.41
CA LEU A 7 2.16 -6.22 12.63
C LEU A 7 2.37 -6.60 11.16
N ALA A 8 2.87 -7.81 10.86
CA ALA A 8 3.05 -8.25 9.47
C ALA A 8 1.72 -8.34 8.73
N VAL A 9 0.65 -8.78 9.41
CA VAL A 9 -0.69 -8.82 8.84
C VAL A 9 -1.20 -7.41 8.58
N ALA A 10 -1.09 -6.51 9.55
CA ALA A 10 -1.51 -5.12 9.40
C ALA A 10 -0.79 -4.41 8.24
N LEU A 11 0.53 -4.55 8.15
CA LEU A 11 1.33 -4.00 7.05
C LEU A 11 0.96 -4.62 5.69
N GLY A 12 0.67 -5.92 5.66
CA GLY A 12 0.19 -6.59 4.46
C GLY A 12 -1.15 -6.02 3.98
N VAL A 13 -2.12 -5.88 4.88
CA VAL A 13 -3.44 -5.29 4.57
C VAL A 13 -3.29 -3.84 4.12
N LEU A 14 -2.48 -3.04 4.82
CA LEU A 14 -2.22 -1.64 4.47
C LEU A 14 -1.61 -1.50 3.07
N GLY A 15 -0.68 -2.40 2.70
CA GLY A 15 -0.12 -2.42 1.35
C GLY A 15 -1.16 -2.67 0.27
N VAL A 16 -2.13 -3.57 0.51
CA VAL A 16 -3.25 -3.83 -0.41
C VAL A 16 -4.13 -2.59 -0.55
N VAL A 17 -4.45 -1.92 0.56
CA VAL A 17 -5.23 -0.66 0.54
C VAL A 17 -4.53 0.40 -0.32
N PHE A 18 -3.22 0.56 -0.15
CA PHE A 18 -2.45 1.50 -0.96
C PHE A 18 -2.44 1.16 -2.46
N ILE A 19 -2.40 -0.12 -2.84
CA ILE A 19 -2.56 -0.51 -4.25
C ILE A 19 -3.91 -0.06 -4.81
N VAL A 20 -5.00 -0.31 -4.06
CA VAL A 20 -6.34 0.08 -4.50
C VAL A 20 -6.42 1.60 -4.68
N VAL A 21 -5.92 2.37 -3.72
CA VAL A 21 -5.89 3.84 -3.80
C VAL A 21 -5.03 4.32 -4.97
N ALA A 22 -3.87 3.69 -5.21
CA ALA A 22 -3.02 4.03 -6.35
C ALA A 22 -3.74 3.82 -7.69
N ALA A 23 -4.44 2.69 -7.84
CA ALA A 23 -5.21 2.38 -9.04
C ALA A 23 -6.35 3.40 -9.27
N LEU A 24 -7.07 3.77 -8.20
CA LEU A 24 -8.15 4.78 -8.29
C LEU A 24 -7.63 6.17 -8.68
N TYR A 25 -6.45 6.58 -8.19
CA TYR A 25 -5.81 7.82 -8.66
C TYR A 25 -5.30 7.71 -10.11
N ALA A 26 -4.80 6.55 -10.53
CA ALA A 26 -4.29 6.32 -11.89
C ALA A 26 -5.42 6.37 -12.93
N VAL A 27 -6.60 5.87 -12.61
CA VAL A 27 -7.77 5.95 -13.50
C VAL A 27 -8.57 7.26 -13.34
N GLY A 28 -8.16 8.14 -12.43
CA GLY A 28 -8.84 9.43 -12.19
C GLY A 28 -10.19 9.32 -11.47
N ALA A 29 -10.49 8.16 -10.86
CA ALA A 29 -11.71 7.96 -10.07
C ALA A 29 -11.64 8.62 -8.68
N LEU A 30 -10.42 8.96 -8.22
CA LEU A 30 -10.19 9.60 -6.93
C LEU A 30 -9.62 11.01 -7.14
N GLN A 31 -10.32 12.02 -6.61
CA GLN A 31 -10.01 13.45 -6.78
C GLN A 31 -9.71 14.16 -5.45
N ILE A 32 -9.41 13.38 -4.41
CA ILE A 32 -9.10 13.93 -3.09
C ILE A 32 -7.68 14.52 -3.14
N ALA A 33 -7.48 15.71 -2.54
CA ALA A 33 -6.17 16.37 -2.51
C ALA A 33 -5.55 16.63 -3.90
N THR A 34 -6.37 16.79 -4.94
CA THR A 34 -5.92 17.14 -6.29
C THR A 34 -6.24 18.60 -6.60
N SER A 35 -5.35 19.27 -7.35
CA SER A 35 -5.57 20.67 -7.78
C SER A 35 -6.42 20.77 -9.05
N SER A 36 -6.75 19.65 -9.67
CA SER A 36 -7.54 19.57 -10.90
C SER A 36 -8.61 18.50 -10.72
N ALA A 37 -9.84 18.83 -11.06
CA ALA A 37 -11.00 17.95 -10.90
C ALA A 37 -11.22 17.00 -12.09
N THR A 38 -10.20 16.79 -12.92
CA THR A 38 -10.34 15.99 -14.14
C THR A 38 -9.04 15.27 -14.48
N GLY A 39 -9.17 13.99 -14.83
CA GLY A 39 -8.11 13.17 -15.39
C GLY A 39 -7.27 12.37 -14.36
N PRO A 40 -6.33 11.55 -14.86
CA PRO A 40 -5.41 10.77 -14.03
C PRO A 40 -4.51 11.61 -13.13
N HIS A 41 -4.28 11.14 -11.90
CA HIS A 41 -3.41 11.80 -10.92
C HIS A 41 -2.18 10.95 -10.58
N TYR A 42 -1.27 10.82 -11.55
CA TYR A 42 -0.12 9.92 -11.45
C TYR A 42 0.83 10.22 -10.28
N LYS A 43 0.95 11.48 -9.83
CA LYS A 43 1.79 11.80 -8.66
C LYS A 43 1.29 11.07 -7.40
N HIS A 44 -0.01 11.10 -7.15
CA HIS A 44 -0.62 10.38 -6.04
C HIS A 44 -0.56 8.88 -6.25
N ALA A 45 -0.84 8.40 -7.47
CA ALA A 45 -0.75 6.98 -7.79
C ALA A 45 0.65 6.40 -7.52
N ILE A 46 1.70 7.09 -7.98
CA ILE A 46 3.09 6.68 -7.76
C ILE A 46 3.43 6.71 -6.27
N LEU A 47 3.05 7.77 -5.54
CA LEU A 47 3.26 7.86 -4.10
C LEU A 47 2.64 6.67 -3.36
N PHE A 48 1.37 6.36 -3.63
CA PHE A 48 0.69 5.22 -3.01
C PHE A 48 1.28 3.88 -3.44
N ALA A 49 1.74 3.74 -4.68
CA ALA A 49 2.45 2.54 -5.13
C ALA A 49 3.77 2.33 -4.35
N VAL A 50 4.55 3.39 -4.12
CA VAL A 50 5.78 3.33 -3.32
C VAL A 50 5.46 2.95 -1.87
N LEU A 51 4.41 3.53 -1.28
CA LEU A 51 3.97 3.18 0.08
C LEU A 51 3.48 1.73 0.18
N ALA A 52 2.84 1.20 -0.87
CA ALA A 52 2.45 -0.21 -0.93
C ALA A 52 3.67 -1.12 -0.90
N VAL A 53 4.69 -0.84 -1.72
CA VAL A 53 5.96 -1.58 -1.72
C VAL A 53 6.63 -1.51 -0.35
N ALA A 54 6.74 -0.32 0.24
CA ALA A 54 7.30 -0.15 1.58
C ALA A 54 6.53 -0.96 2.64
N SER A 55 5.20 -1.02 2.55
CA SER A 55 4.35 -1.79 3.46
C SER A 55 4.61 -3.29 3.33
N PHE A 56 4.75 -3.82 2.11
CA PHE A 56 5.09 -5.24 1.92
C PHE A 56 6.51 -5.58 2.37
N VAL A 57 7.47 -4.69 2.11
CA VAL A 57 8.83 -4.82 2.62
C VAL A 57 8.81 -4.85 4.16
N GLY A 58 8.10 -3.91 4.79
CA GLY A 58 7.90 -3.88 6.24
C GLY A 58 7.21 -5.15 6.77
N ALA A 59 6.16 -5.63 6.08
CA ALA A 59 5.46 -6.86 6.44
C ALA A 59 6.41 -8.07 6.39
N ASN A 60 7.30 -8.12 5.39
CA ASN A 60 8.31 -9.16 5.28
C ASN A 60 9.31 -9.12 6.45
N PHE A 61 9.76 -7.93 6.86
CA PHE A 61 10.62 -7.79 8.05
C PHE A 61 9.91 -8.13 9.35
N ALA A 62 8.62 -7.82 9.47
CA ALA A 62 7.82 -8.08 10.66
C ALA A 62 7.44 -9.56 10.81
N ARG A 63 7.58 -10.39 9.77
CA ARG A 63 7.27 -11.82 9.84
C ARG A 63 8.19 -12.51 10.85
N PRO A 64 7.65 -13.37 11.74
CA PRO A 64 8.49 -14.19 12.61
C PRO A 64 9.37 -15.09 11.75
N LYS A 65 10.69 -14.94 11.85
CA LYS A 65 11.63 -15.84 11.20
C LYS A 65 11.67 -17.12 12.01
N THR A 66 11.34 -18.25 11.39
CA THR A 66 11.61 -19.56 11.97
C THR A 66 13.12 -19.73 11.92
N ALA A 67 13.80 -19.47 13.03
CA ALA A 67 15.19 -19.88 13.17
C ALA A 67 15.18 -21.42 13.13
N THR A 68 15.73 -21.99 12.06
CA THR A 68 16.11 -23.40 12.01
C THR A 68 17.29 -23.65 12.92
#